data_AF-A0AAN6YTP5-F1
#
_entry.id   AF-A0AAN6YTP5-F1
#
_cell.length_a   1.000
_cell.length_b   1.000
_cell.length_c   1.000
_cell.angle_alpha   90.00
_cell.angle_beta   90.00
_cell.angle_gamma   90.00
#
_symmetry.space_group_name_H-M   'P 1'
#
loop_
_entity.id
_entity.type
_entity.pdbx_description
1 polymer ?
#
loop_
_entity_poly.entity_id
_entity_poly.type
_entity_poly.pdbx_seq_one_letter_code
_entity_poly.pdbx_strand_id
1 'polypeptide(L)'
;MAGSASIGASCQEGGSFYFCQNSPTEFIGCCTSAAAGKCPLSNLRNTTFSPANYDNIGPQRCENDDKRNWYTCTYENLGKAPFMGCCLINPCELLSCPADKLLPARLSDKPEYPASTSTTSTETTSSTTSPADAPSKSNGLSKGAIIGIAVGIGAACFLALIIFCIIRFRRKAKWNNTGSTAEQRPYTVSGQQHSEYKSVPAFSPSQSK
;
A
#
# COMPACT_ATOMS: atom_id res chain seq x y z
N MET A 1 -7.88 10.05 17.86
CA MET A 1 -8.33 8.67 18.09
C MET A 1 -7.51 7.76 17.17
N ALA A 2 -7.05 6.62 17.70
CA ALA A 2 -6.15 5.65 17.06
C ALA A 2 -6.92 4.72 16.11
N GLY A 3 -6.51 4.62 14.84
CA GLY A 3 -7.14 3.78 13.82
C GLY A 3 -6.19 2.69 13.34
N SER A 4 -6.06 1.59 14.09
CA SER A 4 -5.08 0.53 13.85
C SER A 4 -5.60 -0.66 13.00
N ALA A 5 -6.90 -0.72 12.70
CA ALA A 5 -7.54 -1.97 12.27
C ALA A 5 -7.31 -2.37 10.80
N SER A 6 -7.18 -1.43 9.87
CA SER A 6 -7.23 -1.76 8.42
C SER A 6 -5.95 -2.40 7.88
N ILE A 7 -4.81 -2.19 8.54
CA ILE A 7 -3.48 -2.66 8.09
C ILE A 7 -2.83 -3.62 9.10
N GLY A 8 -3.49 -3.90 10.22
CA GLY A 8 -2.93 -4.69 11.32
C GLY A 8 -1.73 -4.02 11.98
N ALA A 9 -1.76 -2.69 12.13
CA ALA A 9 -0.64 -1.95 12.70
C ALA A 9 -0.54 -2.17 14.22
N SER A 10 0.68 -2.37 14.71
CA SER A 10 0.96 -2.49 16.15
C SER A 10 2.34 -1.94 16.52
N CYS A 11 2.57 -1.75 17.81
CA CYS A 11 3.77 -1.11 18.35
C CYS A 11 4.61 -2.12 19.13
N GLN A 12 5.86 -2.34 18.69
CA GLN A 12 6.72 -3.39 19.28
C GLN A 12 7.22 -3.06 20.70
N GLU A 13 7.40 -1.77 21.01
CA GLU A 13 8.01 -1.29 22.25
C GLU A 13 7.00 -0.53 23.13
N GLY A 14 5.72 -0.93 23.04
CA GLY A 14 4.61 -0.27 23.71
C GLY A 14 4.14 1.01 23.01
N GLY A 15 3.23 1.73 23.67
CA GLY A 15 2.50 2.83 23.08
C GLY A 15 1.27 2.38 22.28
N SER A 16 0.68 3.31 21.54
CA SER A 16 -0.48 3.08 20.70
C SER A 16 -0.19 3.53 19.28
N PHE A 17 -0.75 2.82 18.31
CA PHE A 17 -0.68 3.25 16.92
C PHE A 17 -1.70 4.37 16.70
N TYR A 18 -1.24 5.53 16.26
CA TYR A 18 -2.09 6.67 15.94
C TYR A 18 -2.24 6.80 14.43
N PHE A 19 -3.44 7.18 14.03
CA PHE A 19 -3.78 7.52 12.66
C PHE A 19 -4.71 8.73 12.72
N CYS A 20 -4.13 9.92 12.70
CA CYS A 20 -4.83 11.17 12.92
C CYS A 20 -5.28 11.75 11.57
N GLN A 21 -6.55 11.61 11.21
CA GLN A 21 -7.14 12.31 10.06
C GLN A 21 -7.77 13.64 10.48
N ASN A 22 -7.84 14.62 9.57
CA ASN A 22 -8.54 15.89 9.79
C ASN A 22 -7.98 16.68 10.99
N SER A 23 -6.68 16.55 11.24
CA SER A 23 -5.97 17.28 12.30
C SER A 23 -4.92 18.18 11.66
N PRO A 24 -4.47 19.26 12.31
CA PRO A 24 -3.55 20.21 11.70
C PRO A 24 -2.24 19.58 11.24
N THR A 25 -1.87 18.41 11.76
CA THR A 25 -0.61 17.77 11.43
C THR A 25 -0.73 16.30 11.01
N GLU A 26 -1.89 15.67 11.05
CA GLU A 26 -2.14 14.32 10.51
C GLU A 26 -1.06 13.23 10.75
N PHE A 27 -0.64 13.00 12.01
CA PHE A 27 0.35 11.96 12.34
C PHE A 27 -0.15 10.53 12.07
N ILE A 28 0.75 9.68 11.56
CA ILE A 28 0.59 8.23 11.47
C ILE A 28 1.80 7.51 12.07
N GLY A 29 1.55 6.51 12.91
CA GLY A 29 2.59 5.66 13.49
C GLY A 29 2.42 5.43 14.99
N CYS A 30 3.35 4.67 15.56
CA CYS A 30 3.36 4.34 16.97
C CYS A 30 3.93 5.47 17.83
N CYS A 31 3.21 5.81 18.89
CA CYS A 31 3.62 6.81 19.86
C CYS A 31 3.20 6.39 21.28
N THR A 32 3.99 6.72 22.30
CA THR A 32 3.58 6.50 23.70
C THR A 32 2.60 7.57 24.18
N SER A 33 2.68 8.79 23.65
CA SER A 33 1.75 9.88 23.90
C SER A 33 1.76 10.85 22.72
N ALA A 34 0.66 10.89 21.99
CA ALA A 34 0.44 11.84 20.90
C ALA A 34 -0.58 12.90 21.32
N ALA A 35 -0.26 14.17 21.09
CA ALA A 35 -1.12 15.31 21.38
C ALA A 35 -1.30 16.17 20.12
N ALA A 36 -2.53 16.61 19.87
CA ALA A 36 -2.88 17.45 18.71
C ALA A 36 -2.39 16.89 17.35
N GLY A 37 -2.34 15.56 17.19
CA GLY A 37 -1.87 14.92 15.97
C GLY A 37 -0.36 15.01 15.74
N LYS A 38 0.44 15.24 16.78
CA LYS A 38 1.91 15.19 16.76
C LYS A 38 2.44 14.12 17.71
N CYS A 39 3.57 13.52 17.35
CA CYS A 39 4.31 12.63 18.22
C CYS A 39 5.73 13.18 18.40
N PRO A 40 6.15 13.54 19.63
CA PRO A 40 7.54 13.89 19.91
C PRO A 40 8.48 12.72 19.61
N LEU A 41 9.71 13.02 19.16
CA LEU A 41 10.73 12.01 18.85
C LEU A 41 10.98 11.03 20.02
N SER A 42 11.01 11.51 21.27
CA SER A 42 11.21 10.66 22.46
C SER A 42 10.09 9.64 22.69
N ASN A 43 8.90 9.93 22.18
CA ASN A 43 7.69 9.11 22.34
C ASN A 43 7.42 8.24 21.12
N LEU A 44 8.13 8.48 20.02
CA LEU A 44 7.99 7.75 18.77
C LEU A 44 8.51 6.32 18.93
N ARG A 45 7.81 5.35 18.33
CA ARG A 45 8.18 3.93 18.37
C ARG A 45 8.08 3.32 16.99
N ASN A 46 8.85 2.25 16.79
CA ASN A 46 8.74 1.43 15.59
C ASN A 46 7.32 0.91 15.41
N THR A 47 6.80 1.03 14.19
CA THR A 47 5.48 0.54 13.82
C THR A 47 5.65 -0.71 12.98
N THR A 48 5.00 -1.79 13.42
CA THR A 48 4.86 -3.01 12.62
C THR A 48 3.46 -3.09 12.03
N PHE A 49 3.28 -3.98 11.06
CA PHE A 49 2.00 -4.22 10.41
C PHE A 49 1.86 -5.68 10.01
N SER A 50 0.68 -6.07 9.53
CA SER A 50 0.47 -7.41 8.98
C SER A 50 1.07 -7.49 7.57
N PRO A 51 2.01 -8.41 7.28
CA PRO A 51 2.62 -8.53 5.95
C PRO A 51 1.61 -8.65 4.81
N ALA A 52 0.45 -9.27 5.07
CA ALA A 52 -0.64 -9.42 4.11
C ALA A 52 -1.22 -8.10 3.59
N ASN A 53 -0.96 -6.99 4.28
CA ASN A 53 -1.45 -5.65 3.92
C ASN A 53 -0.38 -4.79 3.24
N TYR A 54 0.78 -5.34 2.89
CA TYR A 54 1.89 -4.60 2.28
C TYR A 54 1.44 -3.74 1.09
N ASP A 55 0.72 -4.34 0.14
CA ASP A 55 0.25 -3.65 -1.08
C ASP A 55 -0.78 -2.56 -0.81
N ASN A 56 -1.45 -2.63 0.34
CA ASN A 56 -2.40 -1.59 0.73
C ASN A 56 -1.68 -0.37 1.29
N ILE A 57 -0.48 -0.53 1.85
CA ILE A 57 0.26 0.52 2.57
C ILE A 57 0.99 1.42 1.59
N GLY A 58 0.26 2.45 1.13
CA GLY A 58 0.82 3.50 0.30
C GLY A 58 1.87 4.36 1.03
N PRO A 59 2.75 5.03 0.27
CA PRO A 59 3.78 5.89 0.82
C PRO A 59 3.19 7.10 1.56
N GLN A 60 3.71 7.36 2.76
CA GLN A 60 3.36 8.54 3.55
C GLN A 60 4.46 9.61 3.45
N ARG A 61 4.17 10.80 3.96
CA ARG A 61 5.17 11.87 4.08
C ARG A 61 5.90 11.73 5.41
N CYS A 62 7.15 12.16 5.47
CA CYS A 62 7.83 12.38 6.74
C CYS A 62 7.58 13.82 7.20
N GLU A 63 7.82 14.12 8.48
CA GLU A 63 7.59 15.47 9.03
C GLU A 63 8.35 16.58 8.29
N ASN A 64 9.45 16.26 7.59
CA ASN A 64 10.19 17.18 6.72
C ASN A 64 9.67 17.23 5.26
N ASP A 65 8.47 16.71 4.98
CA ASP A 65 7.90 16.51 3.64
C ASP A 65 8.68 15.58 2.69
N ASP A 66 9.77 14.98 3.17
CA ASP A 66 10.58 14.03 2.42
C ASP A 66 9.93 12.66 2.33
N LYS A 67 9.23 12.39 1.22
CA LYS A 67 8.67 11.05 0.92
C LYS A 67 9.73 9.95 0.75
N ARG A 68 10.99 10.33 0.48
CA ARG A 68 12.10 9.40 0.24
C ARG A 68 12.48 8.58 1.48
N ASN A 69 12.09 9.07 2.65
CA ASN A 69 12.43 8.46 3.93
C ASN A 69 11.29 7.59 4.47
N TRP A 70 10.18 7.42 3.74
CA TRP A 70 9.13 6.47 4.11
C TRP A 70 9.48 5.07 3.59
N TYR A 71 9.41 4.08 4.48
CA TYR A 71 9.68 2.69 4.16
C TYR A 71 8.54 1.79 4.62
N THR A 72 8.30 0.74 3.85
CA THR A 72 7.47 -0.41 4.21
C THR A 72 8.30 -1.66 3.92
N CYS A 73 8.51 -2.53 4.91
CA CYS A 73 9.39 -3.70 4.82
C CYS A 73 8.70 -4.93 5.43
N THR A 74 8.69 -6.09 4.76
CA THR A 74 8.03 -7.33 5.24
C THR A 74 8.98 -8.37 5.84
N TYR A 75 10.31 -8.17 5.73
CA TYR A 75 11.37 -9.04 6.26
C TYR A 75 11.10 -10.55 6.12
N GLU A 76 10.73 -10.97 4.93
CA GLU A 76 10.34 -12.36 4.65
C GLU A 76 11.42 -13.35 5.09
N ASN A 77 11.01 -14.43 5.77
CA ASN A 77 11.87 -15.53 6.22
C ASN A 77 12.96 -15.16 7.25
N LEU A 78 12.89 -13.98 7.87
CA LEU A 78 13.91 -13.52 8.83
C LEU A 78 13.43 -13.52 10.30
N GLY A 79 12.19 -13.91 10.57
CA GLY A 79 11.62 -13.92 11.93
C GLY A 79 11.54 -12.52 12.58
N LYS A 80 11.58 -11.46 11.76
CA LYS A 80 11.46 -10.07 12.19
C LYS A 80 10.09 -9.53 11.84
N ALA A 81 9.54 -8.71 12.72
CA ALA A 81 8.25 -8.08 12.44
C ALA A 81 8.44 -7.01 11.36
N PRO A 82 7.50 -6.89 10.41
CA PRO A 82 7.53 -5.86 9.38
C PRO A 82 7.74 -4.46 9.95
N PHE A 83 8.31 -3.56 9.15
CA PHE A 83 8.46 -2.16 9.50
C PHE A 83 7.64 -1.29 8.55
N MET A 84 6.90 -0.33 9.10
CA MET A 84 6.42 0.82 8.34
C MET A 84 6.76 2.11 9.08
N GLY A 85 7.14 3.16 8.35
CA GLY A 85 7.43 4.46 8.95
C GLY A 85 8.49 5.26 8.24
N CYS A 86 8.79 6.43 8.81
CA CYS A 86 9.86 7.28 8.34
C CYS A 86 11.18 6.96 9.05
N CYS A 87 12.25 6.74 8.29
CA CYS A 87 13.58 6.45 8.80
C CYS A 87 14.66 7.20 7.99
N LEU A 88 15.72 7.64 8.65
CA LEU A 88 16.86 8.30 7.97
C LEU A 88 17.78 7.33 7.23
N ILE A 89 17.68 6.04 7.51
CA ILE A 89 18.45 4.96 6.89
C ILE A 89 17.49 3.87 6.44
N ASN A 90 17.83 3.10 5.40
CA ASN A 90 16.96 2.06 4.87
C ASN A 90 16.76 0.94 5.91
N PRO A 91 15.58 0.84 6.56
CA PRO A 91 15.33 -0.17 7.57
C PRO A 91 15.09 -1.54 6.93
N CYS A 92 14.80 -1.62 5.62
CA CYS A 92 14.58 -2.89 4.93
C CYS A 92 15.87 -3.72 4.84
N GLU A 93 17.03 -3.06 4.86
CA GLU A 93 18.35 -3.71 4.89
C GLU A 93 18.84 -4.00 6.32
N LEU A 94 18.38 -3.21 7.30
CA LEU A 94 18.83 -3.29 8.70
C LEU A 94 17.88 -4.08 9.61
N LEU A 95 16.77 -4.60 9.06
CA LEU A 95 15.74 -5.36 9.77
C LEU A 95 14.95 -4.57 10.85
N SER A 96 15.25 -3.28 11.01
CA SER A 96 14.54 -2.33 11.88
C SER A 96 15.01 -0.89 11.59
N CYS A 97 14.26 0.10 12.06
CA CYS A 97 14.76 1.49 12.14
C CYS A 97 15.26 1.78 13.57
N PRO A 98 16.52 2.20 13.75
CA PRO A 98 17.02 2.67 15.05
C PRO A 98 16.24 3.88 15.56
N ALA A 99 16.03 3.96 16.87
CA ALA A 99 15.19 5.00 17.48
C ALA A 99 15.71 6.43 17.21
N ASP A 100 17.03 6.63 17.13
CA ASP A 100 17.67 7.92 16.82
C ASP A 100 17.60 8.31 15.33
N LYS A 101 17.15 7.37 14.48
CA LYS A 101 16.97 7.55 13.03
C LYS A 101 15.50 7.53 12.63
N LEU A 102 14.61 7.24 13.57
CA LEU A 102 13.17 7.21 13.37
C LEU A 102 12.62 8.63 13.36
N LEU A 103 11.74 8.92 12.39
CA LEU A 103 11.13 10.23 12.21
C LEU A 103 9.60 10.12 12.26
N PRO A 104 8.89 11.16 12.74
CA PRO A 104 7.43 11.17 12.69
C PRO A 104 6.95 11.20 11.23
N ALA A 105 5.92 10.40 10.95
CA ALA A 105 5.27 10.38 9.64
C ALA A 105 3.96 11.17 9.68
N ARG A 106 3.59 11.68 8.51
CA ARG A 106 2.42 12.52 8.23
C ARG A 106 1.60 11.83 7.14
N LEU A 107 0.27 11.83 7.27
CA LEU A 107 -0.58 11.33 6.19
C LEU A 107 -0.27 12.10 4.92
N SER A 108 -0.14 11.37 3.82
CA SER A 108 -0.19 11.97 2.49
C SER A 108 -1.61 12.49 2.22
N ASP A 109 -1.73 13.64 1.54
CA ASP A 109 -2.97 14.37 1.21
C ASP A 109 -4.03 13.59 0.40
N LYS A 110 -3.86 12.27 0.21
CA LYS A 110 -4.83 11.34 -0.36
C LYS A 110 -4.88 10.06 0.49
N PRO A 111 -5.96 9.83 1.25
CA PRO A 111 -6.20 8.51 1.80
C PRO A 111 -6.75 7.61 0.69
N GLU A 112 -5.96 6.64 0.23
CA GLU A 112 -6.46 5.52 -0.60
C GLU A 112 -7.05 4.40 0.30
N TYR A 113 -7.59 4.77 1.45
CA TYR A 113 -8.23 3.84 2.39
C TYR A 113 -9.68 4.24 2.68
N PRO A 114 -10.62 3.27 2.70
CA PRO A 114 -12.00 3.53 3.10
C PRO A 114 -12.03 3.92 4.58
N ALA A 115 -12.52 5.14 4.82
CA ALA A 115 -12.79 5.65 6.16
C ALA A 115 -13.73 4.69 6.90
N SER A 116 -13.25 4.10 8.00
CA SER A 116 -14.11 3.31 8.88
C SER A 116 -14.82 4.23 9.87
N THR A 117 -16.14 4.21 9.75
CA THR A 117 -17.18 4.83 10.58
C THR A 117 -16.86 4.76 12.08
N SER A 118 -16.95 5.91 12.76
CA SER A 118 -16.78 6.02 14.20
C SER A 118 -18.02 5.53 14.95
N THR A 119 -17.83 4.56 15.84
CA THR A 119 -18.82 4.16 16.85
C THR A 119 -18.50 4.87 18.16
N THR A 120 -19.38 5.78 18.57
CA THR A 120 -19.36 6.48 19.85
C THR A 120 -19.51 5.47 20.99
N SER A 121 -18.58 5.47 21.95
CA SER A 121 -18.81 4.90 23.28
C SER A 121 -18.69 6.03 24.30
N THR A 122 -19.85 6.32 24.88
CA THR A 122 -20.10 7.27 25.96
C THR A 122 -19.52 6.72 27.25
N GLU A 123 -18.63 7.46 27.91
CA GLU A 123 -18.39 7.28 29.35
C GLU A 123 -18.44 8.63 30.05
N THR A 124 -19.18 8.58 31.15
CA THR A 124 -19.71 9.66 31.97
C THR A 124 -18.80 9.88 33.17
N THR A 125 -18.31 11.11 33.37
CA THR A 125 -18.02 11.62 34.73
C THR A 125 -18.24 13.13 34.81
N SER A 126 -19.27 13.51 35.57
CA SER A 126 -19.57 14.81 36.18
C SER A 126 -18.37 15.35 36.98
N SER A 127 -18.17 16.61 37.36
CA SER A 127 -18.88 17.90 37.31
C SER A 127 -17.95 18.92 37.99
N THR A 128 -17.89 20.18 37.55
CA THR A 128 -17.82 21.38 38.44
C THR A 128 -18.18 22.64 37.62
N THR A 129 -19.05 23.44 38.22
CA THR A 129 -19.83 24.64 37.86
C THR A 129 -19.01 25.90 37.47
N SER A 130 -19.24 26.57 36.31
CA SER A 130 -20.17 27.72 35.99
C SER A 130 -19.63 29.15 36.32
N PRO A 131 -20.10 30.29 35.74
CA PRO A 131 -20.85 30.58 34.48
C PRO A 131 -20.42 31.86 33.66
N ALA A 132 -21.12 32.08 32.51
CA ALA A 132 -21.41 33.33 31.75
C ALA A 132 -20.30 33.95 30.83
N ASP A 133 -20.53 34.44 29.60
CA ASP A 133 -21.73 34.88 28.87
C ASP A 133 -21.53 35.00 27.33
N ALA A 134 -22.59 34.71 26.56
CA ALA A 134 -23.05 35.28 25.27
C ALA A 134 -22.30 35.12 23.90
N PRO A 135 -23.05 35.16 22.76
CA PRO A 135 -22.86 34.31 21.57
C PRO A 135 -22.42 35.06 20.29
N SER A 136 -21.97 34.34 19.23
CA SER A 136 -22.11 34.79 17.84
C SER A 136 -21.78 33.75 16.75
N LYS A 137 -22.80 33.51 15.90
CA LYS A 137 -22.78 33.27 14.45
C LYS A 137 -22.25 31.94 13.90
N SER A 138 -23.22 31.04 13.72
CA SER A 138 -23.27 30.00 12.70
C SER A 138 -23.16 30.56 11.28
N ASN A 139 -22.19 30.09 10.50
CA ASN A 139 -22.25 30.11 9.04
C ASN A 139 -22.22 28.66 8.54
N GLY A 140 -23.39 28.03 8.57
CA GLY A 140 -23.63 26.75 7.91
C GLY A 140 -23.80 26.98 6.41
N LEU A 141 -22.84 26.51 5.62
CA LEU A 141 -23.02 26.38 4.18
C LEU A 141 -23.88 25.13 3.92
N SER A 142 -25.03 25.38 3.29
CA SER A 142 -26.12 24.44 3.05
C SER A 142 -25.67 23.17 2.30
N LYS A 143 -26.07 22.01 2.85
CA LYS A 143 -25.90 20.66 2.28
C LYS A 143 -26.74 20.39 1.02
N GLY A 144 -27.36 21.43 0.45
CA GLY A 144 -28.31 21.32 -0.67
C GLY A 144 -27.74 21.51 -2.08
N ALA A 145 -26.43 21.75 -2.26
CA ALA A 145 -25.85 22.08 -3.57
C ALA A 145 -24.96 20.97 -4.20
N ILE A 146 -24.84 19.80 -3.56
CA ILE A 146 -23.95 18.70 -3.98
C ILE A 146 -24.76 17.47 -4.42
N ILE A 147 -25.88 17.68 -5.11
CA ILE A 147 -26.62 16.61 -5.80
C ILE A 147 -26.97 17.15 -7.18
N GLY A 148 -26.06 17.00 -8.13
CA GLY A 148 -26.37 17.33 -9.52
C GLY A 148 -25.17 17.54 -10.42
N ILE A 149 -24.34 16.53 -10.65
CA ILE A 149 -23.88 16.12 -12.00
C ILE A 149 -23.55 14.61 -11.98
N ALA A 150 -24.56 13.78 -11.73
CA ALA A 150 -24.54 12.41 -12.22
C ALA A 150 -25.34 12.42 -13.55
N VAL A 151 -24.76 11.83 -14.60
CA VAL A 151 -25.27 11.79 -15.98
C VAL A 151 -25.00 13.06 -16.79
N GLY A 152 -23.83 13.15 -17.44
CA GLY A 152 -23.54 14.26 -18.35
C GLY A 152 -22.23 14.24 -19.14
N ILE A 153 -21.40 13.20 -19.04
CA ILE A 153 -20.17 13.10 -19.85
C ILE A 153 -20.03 11.69 -20.47
N GLY A 154 -21.16 11.15 -20.93
CA GLY A 154 -21.21 9.79 -21.49
C GLY A 154 -20.73 9.69 -22.94
N ALA A 155 -20.77 10.77 -23.74
CA ALA A 155 -20.45 10.68 -25.16
C ALA A 155 -19.01 11.12 -25.49
N ALA A 156 -18.58 12.29 -25.02
CA ALA A 156 -17.27 12.84 -25.37
C ALA A 156 -16.11 12.10 -24.68
N CYS A 157 -16.23 11.79 -23.38
CA CYS A 157 -15.22 11.01 -22.66
C CYS A 157 -15.16 9.55 -23.14
N PHE A 158 -16.31 8.97 -23.50
CA PHE A 158 -16.35 7.61 -24.03
C PHE A 158 -15.72 7.52 -25.42
N LEU A 159 -15.98 8.50 -26.30
CA LEU A 159 -15.29 8.62 -27.59
C LEU A 159 -13.77 8.82 -27.42
N ALA A 160 -13.34 9.67 -26.48
CA ALA A 160 -11.93 9.88 -26.20
C ALA A 160 -11.24 8.61 -25.68
N LEU A 161 -11.89 7.84 -24.80
CA LEU A 161 -11.37 6.56 -24.29
C LEU A 161 -11.29 5.50 -25.40
N ILE A 162 -12.29 5.41 -26.29
CA ILE A 162 -12.27 4.48 -27.42
C ILE A 162 -11.12 4.81 -28.38
N ILE A 163 -10.95 6.08 -28.75
CA ILE A 163 -9.85 6.53 -29.62
C ILE A 163 -8.50 6.24 -28.96
N PHE A 164 -8.35 6.54 -27.67
CA PHE A 164 -7.13 6.26 -26.92
C PHE A 164 -6.80 4.77 -26.87
N CYS A 165 -7.78 3.91 -26.60
CA CYS A 165 -7.62 2.45 -26.63
C CYS A 165 -7.19 1.95 -28.02
N ILE A 166 -7.84 2.41 -29.11
CA ILE A 166 -7.49 2.01 -30.48
C ILE A 166 -6.05 2.39 -30.81
N ILE A 167 -5.59 3.60 -30.44
CA ILE A 167 -4.19 4.03 -30.69
C ILE A 167 -3.20 3.19 -29.88
N ARG A 168 -3.51 2.88 -28.61
CA ARG A 168 -2.66 2.05 -27.74
C ARG A 168 -2.53 0.61 -28.27
N PHE A 169 -3.62 0.01 -28.73
CA PHE A 169 -3.62 -1.34 -29.29
C PHE A 169 -2.96 -1.39 -30.68
N ARG A 170 -3.18 -0.37 -31.53
CA ARG A 170 -2.49 -0.30 -32.84
C ARG A 170 -1.00 -0.06 -32.72
N ARG A 171 -0.52 0.64 -31.68
CA ARG A 171 0.91 0.77 -31.38
C ARG A 171 1.55 -0.55 -30.92
N LYS A 172 0.76 -1.50 -30.40
CA LYS A 172 1.22 -2.85 -30.05
C LYS A 172 1.11 -3.84 -31.24
N ALA A 173 0.36 -3.49 -32.28
CA ALA A 173 0.18 -4.31 -33.48
C ALA A 173 1.30 -4.14 -34.54
N LYS A 174 2.47 -3.60 -34.17
CA LYS A 174 3.70 -3.70 -34.98
C LYS A 174 4.55 -4.93 -34.63
N TRP A 175 3.96 -5.93 -33.99
CA TRP A 175 4.65 -7.18 -33.70
C TRP A 175 3.74 -8.38 -33.93
N ASN A 176 3.16 -8.46 -35.13
CA ASN A 176 2.59 -9.66 -35.74
C ASN A 176 2.24 -9.30 -37.19
N ASN A 177 3.20 -9.36 -38.11
CA ASN A 177 3.01 -9.55 -39.56
C ASN A 177 4.37 -9.57 -40.27
N THR A 178 5.08 -10.69 -40.12
CA THR A 178 5.99 -11.25 -41.14
C THR A 178 5.42 -12.65 -41.37
N GLY A 179 4.96 -13.09 -42.52
CA GLY A 179 4.66 -12.52 -43.81
C GLY A 179 3.89 -13.63 -44.55
N SER A 180 2.92 -13.28 -45.40
CA SER A 180 2.39 -14.22 -46.38
C SER A 180 3.48 -14.49 -47.44
N THR A 181 3.65 -15.73 -47.92
CA THR A 181 3.65 -16.10 -49.35
C THR A 181 3.89 -17.62 -49.52
N ALA A 182 3.00 -18.24 -50.30
CA ALA A 182 3.10 -19.51 -51.05
C ALA A 182 3.39 -20.83 -50.31
N GLU A 183 2.39 -21.72 -50.27
CA GLU A 183 2.28 -22.84 -51.23
C GLU A 183 1.19 -23.82 -50.75
N GLN A 184 0.18 -24.02 -51.58
CA GLN A 184 -0.80 -25.09 -51.42
C GLN A 184 -0.16 -26.42 -51.87
N ARG A 185 -0.18 -27.47 -51.04
CA ARG A 185 -0.84 -28.77 -51.30
C ARG A 185 -0.52 -29.85 -50.24
N PRO A 186 -1.41 -30.87 -50.08
CA PRO A 186 -1.65 -31.62 -48.85
C PRO A 186 -0.87 -32.96 -48.77
N TYR A 187 -1.45 -33.99 -48.13
CA TYR A 187 -0.96 -35.37 -47.89
C TYR A 187 0.12 -35.49 -46.77
N THR A 188 0.08 -36.39 -45.79
CA THR A 188 -0.76 -37.56 -45.51
C THR A 188 -0.49 -38.04 -44.08
N VAL A 189 -1.52 -38.64 -43.49
CA VAL A 189 -1.50 -39.56 -42.34
C VAL A 189 -0.40 -40.62 -42.47
N SER A 190 0.31 -40.93 -41.37
CA SER A 190 0.48 -42.31 -40.85
C SER A 190 1.37 -42.32 -39.61
N GLY A 191 0.97 -43.10 -38.61
CA GLY A 191 1.76 -43.36 -37.42
C GLY A 191 2.77 -44.50 -37.59
N GLN A 192 3.21 -44.96 -36.41
CA GLN A 192 3.94 -46.18 -36.06
C GLN A 192 5.41 -46.05 -35.66
N GLN A 193 5.62 -46.48 -34.41
CA GLN A 193 6.80 -47.09 -33.82
C GLN A 193 7.55 -48.02 -34.80
N HIS A 194 8.89 -48.01 -34.76
CA HIS A 194 9.70 -49.15 -34.29
C HIS A 194 11.21 -48.84 -34.37
N SER A 195 11.94 -49.39 -33.39
CA SER A 195 13.33 -49.89 -33.39
C SER A 195 14.44 -49.15 -34.17
N GLU A 196 15.51 -48.79 -33.45
CA GLU A 196 16.86 -49.23 -33.80
C GLU A 196 17.76 -49.15 -32.55
N TYR A 197 18.28 -50.30 -32.14
CA TYR A 197 19.27 -50.48 -31.07
C TYR A 197 20.65 -49.98 -31.51
N LYS A 198 21.43 -49.38 -30.60
CA LYS A 198 22.89 -49.54 -30.65
C LYS A 198 23.52 -49.65 -29.26
N SER A 199 24.45 -50.58 -29.21
CA SER A 199 24.98 -51.37 -28.11
C SER A 199 26.12 -50.71 -27.30
N VAL A 200 26.25 -51.21 -26.07
CA VAL A 200 27.26 -50.96 -25.00
C VAL A 200 28.69 -51.46 -25.40
N PRO A 201 29.79 -51.11 -24.68
CA PRO A 201 30.18 -51.72 -23.38
C PRO A 201 30.70 -50.69 -22.33
N ALA A 202 30.34 -50.74 -21.04
CA ALA A 202 30.80 -51.61 -19.94
C ALA A 202 32.28 -51.47 -19.56
N PHE A 203 32.60 -50.80 -18.43
CA PHE A 203 33.79 -51.05 -17.61
C PHE A 203 33.57 -50.70 -16.12
N SER A 204 34.04 -51.60 -15.27
CA SER A 204 33.71 -51.84 -13.84
C SER A 204 34.27 -50.85 -12.80
N PRO A 205 33.75 -50.89 -11.55
CA PRO A 205 34.40 -50.31 -10.36
C PRO A 205 35.42 -51.29 -9.75
N SER A 206 36.55 -50.77 -9.25
CA SER A 206 37.53 -51.52 -8.45
C SER A 206 37.45 -51.09 -6.98
N GLN A 207 37.23 -52.07 -6.12
CA GLN A 207 37.38 -52.04 -4.66
C GLN A 207 38.75 -52.63 -4.28
N SER A 208 39.44 -52.04 -3.30
CA SER A 208 40.26 -52.66 -2.24
C SER A 208 41.03 -51.53 -1.54
N LYS A 209 41.16 -51.46 -0.22
CA LYS A 209 41.38 -52.50 0.79
C LYS A 209 40.95 -51.99 2.17
#